data_AF-A0A5B9EMY6-F1
#
_entry.id   AF-A0A5B9EMY6-F1
#
_cell.length_a   1.000
_cell.length_b   1.000
_cell.length_c   1.000
_cell.angle_alpha   90.00
_cell.angle_beta   90.00
_cell.angle_gamma   90.00
#
_symmetry.space_group_name_H-M   'P 1'
#
loop_
_entity.id
_entity.type
_entity.pdbx_description
1 polymer ?
#
loop_
_entity_poly.entity_id
_entity_poly.type
_entity_poly.pdbx_seq_one_letter_code
_entity_poly.pdbx_strand_id
1 'polypeptide(L)'
;MLLGQIAIKRRTGEVIEAFSVSSDEWNEIRREVIGTYLMPQSEWPAVPKVSIRGLRYFAHHPGFEGAKPEPESYAHTRLKIDVAKAARRLGYQADLEEAGTCPKGSQWRADVMVTDHNNAKIAFEVQLSSQTLNEYRLRTERYVASNIRCCWIFPKRKGSTKLTSLEQAIRHENKQFNDESTLIQIADEHLQALSFFMDSKDTYPEELPMLHLHGAIGQNSNKEFDVAILNIIKKKTRWERPYWYWSEI
;
A
#
# COMPACT_ATOMS: atom_id res chain seq x y z
N MET A 1 5.23 -14.58 -9.80
CA MET A 1 4.37 -14.30 -10.97
C MET A 1 3.84 -12.89 -10.82
N LEU A 2 3.96 -12.02 -11.83
CA LEU A 2 3.45 -10.64 -11.74
C LEU A 2 1.92 -10.66 -11.69
N LEU A 3 1.33 -10.17 -10.61
CA LEU A 3 -0.11 -10.18 -10.35
C LEU A 3 -0.71 -8.78 -10.51
N GLY A 4 -0.51 -8.14 -11.67
CA GLY A 4 -1.05 -6.79 -11.92
C GLY A 4 -2.57 -6.77 -11.74
N GLN A 5 -3.08 -5.94 -10.84
CA GLN A 5 -4.53 -5.91 -10.54
C GLN A 5 -5.31 -4.99 -11.47
N ILE A 6 -4.60 -4.18 -12.24
CA ILE A 6 -5.19 -3.22 -13.16
C ILE A 6 -4.62 -3.36 -14.57
N ALA A 7 -5.43 -3.05 -15.57
CA ALA A 7 -5.02 -2.87 -16.95
C ALA A 7 -5.77 -1.70 -17.57
N ILE A 8 -5.19 -1.06 -18.58
CA ILE A 8 -5.79 0.06 -19.30
C ILE A 8 -6.45 -0.46 -20.57
N LYS A 9 -7.74 -0.18 -20.76
CA LYS A 9 -8.44 -0.48 -22.02
C LYS A 9 -7.96 0.49 -23.10
N ARG A 10 -7.21 0.00 -24.10
CA ARG A 10 -6.51 0.80 -25.11
C ARG A 10 -7.40 1.84 -25.79
N ARG A 11 -8.65 1.48 -26.10
CA ARG A 11 -9.58 2.36 -26.84
C ARG A 11 -10.11 3.54 -26.03
N THR A 12 -10.29 3.36 -24.73
CA THR A 12 -10.97 4.34 -23.86
C THR A 12 -10.04 4.99 -22.84
N GLY A 13 -8.87 4.40 -22.56
CA GLY A 13 -8.00 4.80 -21.46
C GLY A 13 -8.54 4.40 -20.08
N GLU A 14 -9.66 3.67 -20.03
CA GLU A 14 -10.30 3.25 -18.79
C GLU A 14 -9.44 2.22 -18.04
N VAL A 15 -9.31 2.40 -16.73
CA VAL A 15 -8.65 1.43 -15.86
C VAL A 15 -9.63 0.32 -15.50
N ILE A 16 -9.27 -0.91 -15.83
CA ILE A 16 -10.02 -2.11 -15.50
C ILE A 16 -9.35 -2.82 -14.35
N GLU A 17 -10.11 -3.09 -13.30
CA GLU A 17 -9.63 -3.78 -12.11
C GLU A 17 -10.08 -5.25 -12.11
N ALA A 18 -9.11 -6.16 -12.06
CA ALA A 18 -9.37 -7.60 -12.15
C ALA A 18 -10.28 -8.14 -11.03
N PHE A 19 -10.28 -7.48 -9.87
CA PHE A 19 -11.04 -7.88 -8.67
C PHE A 19 -12.41 -7.20 -8.54
N SER A 20 -12.73 -6.20 -9.37
CA SER A 20 -13.98 -5.44 -9.32
C SER A 20 -14.96 -5.87 -10.41
N VAL A 21 -14.48 -6.44 -11.52
CA VAL A 21 -15.35 -6.94 -12.59
C VAL A 21 -16.03 -8.26 -12.21
N SER A 22 -17.26 -8.41 -12.68
CA SER A 22 -18.06 -9.63 -12.55
C SER A 22 -17.40 -10.82 -13.27
N SER A 23 -17.91 -12.03 -13.01
CA SER A 23 -17.42 -13.23 -13.70
C SER A 23 -17.69 -13.21 -15.20
N ASP A 24 -18.80 -12.63 -15.62
CA ASP A 24 -19.18 -12.55 -17.03
C ASP A 24 -18.31 -11.54 -17.75
N GLU A 25 -18.14 -10.34 -17.20
CA GLU A 25 -17.21 -9.32 -17.73
C GLU A 25 -15.78 -9.87 -17.78
N TRP A 26 -15.33 -10.61 -16.77
CA TRP A 26 -14.00 -11.23 -16.80
C TRP A 26 -13.87 -12.26 -17.93
N ASN A 27 -14.91 -13.04 -18.20
CA ASN A 27 -14.91 -14.00 -19.31
C ASN A 27 -14.94 -13.30 -20.68
N GLU A 28 -15.61 -12.15 -20.79
CA GLU A 28 -15.55 -11.30 -21.98
C GLU A 28 -14.14 -10.74 -22.19
N ILE A 29 -13.53 -10.17 -21.14
CA ILE A 29 -12.14 -9.68 -21.15
C ILE A 29 -11.17 -10.76 -21.64
N ARG A 30 -11.40 -12.04 -21.28
CA ARG A 30 -10.56 -13.17 -21.71
C ARG A 30 -10.71 -13.54 -23.19
N ARG A 31 -11.82 -13.17 -23.83
CA ARG A 31 -12.11 -13.47 -25.25
C ARG A 31 -11.73 -12.33 -26.18
N GLU A 32 -11.46 -11.14 -25.63
CA GLU A 32 -11.01 -9.98 -26.37
C GLU A 32 -9.67 -10.22 -27.08
N VAL A 33 -9.45 -9.47 -28.16
CA VAL A 33 -8.21 -9.57 -28.93
C VAL A 33 -7.00 -9.08 -28.12
N ILE A 34 -5.85 -9.72 -28.33
CA ILE A 34 -4.60 -9.31 -27.67
C ILE A 34 -4.30 -7.85 -28.04
N GLY A 35 -4.02 -7.03 -27.02
CA GLY A 35 -3.79 -5.60 -27.17
C GLY A 35 -5.02 -4.72 -26.95
N THR A 36 -6.21 -5.30 -26.70
CA THR A 36 -7.37 -4.54 -26.18
C THR A 36 -7.07 -3.93 -24.82
N TYR A 37 -6.34 -4.66 -23.96
CA TYR A 37 -5.90 -4.21 -22.65
C TYR A 37 -4.38 -4.09 -22.61
N LEU A 38 -3.87 -3.07 -21.92
CA LEU A 38 -2.45 -2.76 -21.80
C LEU A 38 -2.04 -2.72 -20.34
N MET A 39 -0.81 -3.15 -20.05
CA MET A 39 -0.20 -2.98 -18.74
C MET A 39 0.10 -1.49 -18.50
N PRO A 40 -0.31 -0.87 -17.37
CA PRO A 40 -0.29 0.59 -17.21
C PRO A 40 1.06 1.28 -17.42
N GLN A 41 2.17 0.63 -17.09
CA GLN A 41 3.51 1.25 -17.14
C GLN A 41 4.24 1.03 -18.46
N SER A 42 4.09 -0.16 -19.03
CA SER A 42 4.83 -0.56 -20.24
C SER A 42 4.03 -0.33 -21.53
N GLU A 43 2.72 -0.07 -21.39
CA GLU A 43 1.74 -0.11 -22.48
C GLU A 43 1.76 -1.42 -23.30
N TRP A 44 2.42 -2.45 -22.78
CA TRP A 44 2.50 -3.77 -23.40
C TRP A 44 1.16 -4.49 -23.27
N PRO A 45 0.78 -5.33 -24.26
CA PRO A 45 -0.45 -6.09 -24.17
C PRO A 45 -0.57 -6.87 -22.85
N ALA A 46 -1.70 -6.67 -22.17
CA ALA A 46 -2.08 -7.35 -20.94
C ALA A 46 -2.90 -8.61 -21.25
N VAL A 47 -2.59 -9.70 -20.55
CA VAL A 47 -3.26 -10.99 -20.66
C VAL A 47 -3.98 -11.28 -19.34
N PRO A 48 -5.32 -11.44 -19.35
CA PRO A 48 -6.08 -11.81 -18.15
C PRO A 48 -5.80 -13.26 -17.74
N LYS A 49 -5.53 -13.47 -16.46
CA LYS A 49 -5.19 -14.77 -15.87
C LYS A 49 -5.81 -14.96 -14.49
N VAL A 50 -5.85 -16.20 -14.03
CA VAL A 50 -6.34 -16.56 -12.70
C VAL A 50 -5.27 -17.40 -12.01
N SER A 51 -4.92 -17.04 -10.78
CA SER A 51 -3.93 -17.78 -9.99
C SER A 51 -4.54 -19.10 -9.49
N ILE A 52 -3.68 -20.02 -9.01
CA ILE A 52 -4.14 -21.28 -8.40
C ILE A 52 -5.05 -21.06 -7.18
N ARG A 53 -4.96 -19.88 -6.55
CA ARG A 53 -5.81 -19.45 -5.42
C ARG A 53 -7.06 -18.67 -5.87
N GLY A 54 -7.39 -18.69 -7.15
CA GLY A 54 -8.58 -18.03 -7.70
C GLY A 54 -8.48 -16.50 -7.88
N LEU A 55 -7.33 -15.89 -7.60
CA LEU A 55 -7.15 -14.45 -7.78
C LEU A 55 -6.98 -14.11 -9.26
N ARG A 56 -7.84 -13.23 -9.78
CA ARG A 56 -7.75 -12.67 -11.13
C ARG A 56 -6.64 -11.61 -11.20
N TYR A 57 -5.93 -11.55 -12.31
CA TYR A 57 -4.86 -10.57 -12.53
C TYR A 57 -4.53 -10.44 -14.02
N PHE A 58 -3.81 -9.39 -14.37
CA PHE A 58 -3.24 -9.16 -15.68
C PHE A 58 -1.73 -9.42 -15.66
N ALA A 59 -1.24 -10.07 -16.72
CA ALA A 59 0.18 -10.32 -16.94
C ALA A 59 0.62 -9.76 -18.29
N HIS A 60 1.89 -9.41 -18.41
CA HIS A 60 2.46 -9.06 -19.71
C HIS A 60 2.31 -10.24 -20.70
N HIS A 61 1.86 -9.96 -21.92
CA HIS A 61 1.88 -10.91 -23.01
C HIS A 61 3.32 -11.42 -23.27
N PRO A 62 3.51 -12.70 -23.65
CA PRO A 62 4.82 -13.23 -24.03
C PRO A 62 5.56 -12.34 -25.04
N GLY A 63 6.89 -12.29 -24.93
CA GLY A 63 7.74 -11.45 -25.79
C GLY A 63 8.03 -10.04 -25.26
N PHE A 64 7.57 -9.68 -24.05
CA PHE A 64 8.02 -8.43 -23.43
C PHE A 64 9.50 -8.52 -23.04
N GLU A 65 10.34 -7.74 -23.72
CA GLU A 65 11.79 -7.66 -23.54
C GLU A 65 12.22 -6.61 -22.51
N GLY A 66 11.30 -5.73 -22.10
CA GLY A 66 11.57 -4.71 -21.09
C GLY A 66 11.75 -5.27 -19.68
N ALA A 67 12.26 -4.42 -18.79
CA ALA A 67 12.36 -4.74 -17.37
C ALA A 67 10.96 -5.00 -16.80
N LYS A 68 10.70 -6.27 -16.47
CA LYS A 68 9.48 -6.68 -15.78
C LYS A 68 9.62 -6.23 -14.32
N PRO A 69 8.57 -5.64 -13.72
CA PRO A 69 8.61 -5.38 -12.29
C PRO A 69 8.83 -6.69 -11.53
N GLU A 70 9.41 -6.62 -10.34
CA GLU A 70 9.52 -7.81 -9.50
C GLU A 70 8.12 -8.39 -9.25
N PRO A 71 7.95 -9.73 -9.31
CA PRO A 71 6.65 -10.31 -9.12
C PRO A 71 6.14 -10.05 -7.70
N GLU A 72 5.01 -9.34 -7.60
CA GLU A 72 4.35 -9.19 -6.31
C GLU A 72 3.89 -10.54 -5.74
N SER A 73 4.01 -10.70 -4.43
CA SER A 73 3.48 -11.89 -3.76
C SER A 73 1.95 -11.85 -3.69
N TYR A 74 1.33 -13.02 -3.54
CA TYR A 74 -0.12 -13.11 -3.35
C TYR A 74 -0.60 -12.27 -2.16
N ALA A 75 0.14 -12.28 -1.05
CA ALA A 75 -0.20 -11.51 0.15
C ALA A 75 -0.13 -10.00 -0.09
N HIS A 76 0.87 -9.54 -0.85
CA HIS A 76 1.03 -8.13 -1.19
C HIS A 76 -0.17 -7.65 -2.00
N THR A 77 -0.46 -8.35 -3.08
CA THR A 77 -1.58 -8.05 -3.96
C THR A 77 -2.92 -8.11 -3.22
N ARG A 78 -3.12 -9.13 -2.38
CA ARG A 78 -4.38 -9.29 -1.64
C ARG A 78 -4.61 -8.15 -0.65
N LEU A 79 -3.57 -7.74 0.07
CA LEU A 79 -3.69 -6.66 1.04
C LEU A 79 -4.04 -5.32 0.36
N LYS A 80 -3.48 -5.01 -0.82
CA LYS A 80 -3.89 -3.82 -1.59
C LYS A 80 -5.37 -3.83 -1.91
N ILE A 81 -5.87 -4.97 -2.40
CA ILE A 81 -7.29 -5.15 -2.73
C ILE A 81 -8.15 -4.94 -1.49
N ASP A 82 -7.76 -5.52 -0.35
CA ASP A 82 -8.54 -5.42 0.88
C ASP A 82 -8.56 -3.99 1.43
N VAL A 83 -7.45 -3.24 1.35
CA VAL A 83 -7.39 -1.80 1.66
C VAL A 83 -8.32 -0.99 0.74
N ALA A 84 -8.23 -1.19 -0.57
CA ALA A 84 -9.06 -0.48 -1.54
C ALA A 84 -10.55 -0.77 -1.33
N LYS A 85 -10.92 -2.04 -1.13
CA LYS A 85 -12.30 -2.45 -0.83
C LYS A 85 -12.80 -1.87 0.49
N ALA A 86 -11.96 -1.85 1.54
CA ALA A 86 -12.31 -1.25 2.82
C ALA A 86 -12.59 0.25 2.67
N ALA A 87 -11.69 1.00 2.02
CA ALA A 87 -11.90 2.42 1.76
C ALA A 87 -13.20 2.70 0.97
N ARG A 88 -13.48 1.89 -0.06
CA ARG A 88 -14.72 2.00 -0.86
C ARG A 88 -15.98 1.68 -0.06
N ARG A 89 -15.97 0.63 0.79
CA ARG A 89 -17.09 0.33 1.71
C ARG A 89 -17.38 1.48 2.68
N LEU A 90 -16.34 2.21 3.07
CA LEU A 90 -16.43 3.38 3.93
C LEU A 90 -16.88 4.66 3.19
N GLY A 91 -17.15 4.57 1.88
CA GLY A 91 -17.63 5.68 1.04
C GLY A 91 -16.54 6.53 0.40
N TYR A 92 -15.27 6.14 0.49
CA TYR A 92 -14.16 6.88 -0.11
C TYR A 92 -13.80 6.37 -1.50
N GLN A 93 -13.26 7.24 -2.35
CA GLN A 93 -12.62 6.81 -3.58
C GLN A 93 -11.29 6.13 -3.25
N ALA A 94 -11.00 5.01 -3.88
CA ALA A 94 -9.72 4.32 -3.74
C ALA A 94 -9.29 3.73 -5.07
N ASP A 95 -8.03 3.93 -5.46
CA ASP A 95 -7.47 3.52 -6.76
C ASP A 95 -6.16 2.75 -6.52
N LEU A 96 -5.98 1.60 -7.18
CA LEU A 96 -4.75 0.82 -7.08
C LEU A 96 -3.67 1.38 -8.00
N GLU A 97 -2.42 1.29 -7.55
CA GLU A 97 -1.24 1.60 -8.36
C GLU A 97 -1.28 3.02 -8.97
N GLU A 98 -1.97 3.97 -8.33
CA GLU A 98 -2.05 5.36 -8.81
C GLU A 98 -0.66 5.97 -8.82
N ALA A 99 -0.26 6.47 -9.99
CA ALA A 99 1.02 7.12 -10.20
C ALA A 99 0.85 8.63 -10.34
N GLY A 100 1.90 9.36 -10.00
CA GLY A 100 1.98 10.79 -10.24
C GLY A 100 3.41 11.30 -10.15
N THR A 101 3.55 12.61 -10.25
CA THR A 101 4.84 13.29 -10.28
C THR A 101 4.84 14.39 -9.24
N CYS A 102 5.89 14.45 -8.42
CA CYS A 102 6.05 15.54 -7.48
C CYS A 102 6.40 16.85 -8.21
N PRO A 103 6.23 18.03 -7.58
CA PRO A 103 6.57 19.31 -8.19
C PRO A 103 8.04 19.40 -8.66
N LYS A 104 8.95 18.65 -8.03
CA LYS A 104 10.37 18.56 -8.39
C LYS A 104 10.66 17.53 -9.50
N GLY A 105 9.63 16.95 -10.13
CA GLY A 105 9.75 16.01 -11.24
C GLY A 105 9.98 14.55 -10.87
N SER A 106 10.14 14.21 -9.58
CA SER A 106 10.28 12.81 -9.15
C SER A 106 8.94 12.08 -9.23
N GLN A 107 8.92 10.89 -9.82
CA GLN A 107 7.73 10.06 -9.89
C GLN A 107 7.45 9.32 -8.58
N TRP A 108 6.18 9.11 -8.30
CA TRP A 108 5.70 8.24 -7.22
C TRP A 108 4.59 7.34 -7.75
N ARG A 109 4.36 6.22 -7.05
CA ARG A 109 3.26 5.30 -7.32
C ARG A 109 2.80 4.68 -6.01
N ALA A 110 1.57 4.98 -5.61
CA ALA A 110 0.97 4.43 -4.41
C ALA A 110 0.44 3.03 -4.70
N ASP A 111 0.63 2.09 -3.79
CA ASP A 111 -0.02 0.79 -3.89
C ASP A 111 -1.55 0.92 -3.90
N VAL A 112 -2.09 1.76 -3.00
CA VAL A 112 -3.48 2.19 -3.00
C VAL A 112 -3.53 3.69 -2.67
N MET A 113 -4.10 4.50 -3.55
CA MET A 113 -4.44 5.88 -3.24
C MET A 113 -5.88 5.95 -2.76
N VAL A 114 -6.14 6.64 -1.66
CA VAL A 114 -7.50 6.95 -1.19
C VAL A 114 -7.69 8.46 -1.22
N THR A 115 -8.81 8.90 -1.82
CA THR A 115 -9.21 10.30 -1.89
C THR A 115 -10.44 10.51 -1.02
N ASP A 116 -10.34 11.44 -0.06
CA ASP A 116 -11.47 11.80 0.79
C ASP A 116 -12.46 12.76 0.10
N HIS A 117 -13.60 13.02 0.74
CA HIS A 117 -14.63 13.90 0.17
C HIS A 117 -14.19 15.36 -0.02
N ASN A 118 -13.07 15.78 0.59
CA ASN A 118 -12.48 17.10 0.45
C ASN A 118 -11.31 17.11 -0.55
N ASN A 119 -11.17 16.04 -1.36
CA ASN A 119 -10.06 15.80 -2.28
C ASN A 119 -8.68 15.66 -1.61
N ALA A 120 -8.62 15.44 -0.29
CA ALA A 120 -7.37 15.14 0.36
C ALA A 120 -6.97 13.69 0.08
N LYS A 121 -5.71 13.49 -0.28
CA LYS A 121 -5.18 12.18 -0.68
C LYS A 121 -4.36 11.52 0.42
N ILE A 122 -4.46 10.21 0.51
CA ILE A 122 -3.59 9.35 1.31
C ILE A 122 -3.18 8.11 0.52
N ALA A 123 -1.87 7.92 0.38
CA ALA A 123 -1.26 6.71 -0.12
C ALA A 123 -1.17 5.66 1.01
N PHE A 124 -1.70 4.47 0.78
CA PHE A 124 -1.42 3.28 1.56
C PHE A 124 -0.39 2.44 0.80
N GLU A 125 0.73 2.16 1.46
CA GLU A 125 1.86 1.41 0.91
C GLU A 125 1.99 0.07 1.64
N VAL A 126 1.99 -1.04 0.90
CA VAL A 126 2.19 -2.37 1.46
C VAL A 126 3.67 -2.72 1.34
N GLN A 127 4.31 -3.07 2.45
CA GLN A 127 5.72 -3.46 2.42
C GLN A 127 5.94 -4.76 3.20
N LEU A 128 6.05 -5.87 2.44
CA LEU A 128 6.25 -7.21 2.99
C LEU A 128 7.72 -7.63 3.06
N SER A 129 8.59 -6.93 2.33
CA SER A 129 10.04 -7.14 2.35
C SER A 129 10.74 -6.10 3.21
N SER A 130 11.94 -6.44 3.69
CA SER A 130 12.79 -5.48 4.38
C SER A 130 13.15 -4.32 3.46
N GLN A 131 12.96 -3.11 3.95
CA GLN A 131 13.38 -1.87 3.31
C GLN A 131 14.11 -1.02 4.36
N THR A 132 15.09 -0.24 3.93
CA THR A 132 15.84 0.65 4.81
C THR A 132 14.99 1.84 5.23
N LEU A 133 15.32 2.45 6.37
CA LEU A 133 14.65 3.67 6.83
C LEU A 133 14.78 4.82 5.82
N ASN A 134 15.94 4.95 5.17
CA ASN A 134 16.18 5.96 4.15
C ASN A 134 15.24 5.80 2.95
N GLU A 135 14.97 4.58 2.51
CA GLU A 135 14.01 4.34 1.41
C GLU A 135 12.57 4.65 1.84
N TYR A 136 12.17 4.36 3.09
CA TYR A 136 10.86 4.76 3.60
C TYR A 136 10.70 6.28 3.59
N ARG A 137 11.75 7.00 3.99
CA ARG A 137 11.80 8.47 3.97
C ARG A 137 11.68 9.02 2.57
N LEU A 138 12.56 8.63 1.65
CA LEU A 138 12.55 9.12 0.27
C LEU A 138 11.21 8.86 -0.43
N ARG A 139 10.56 7.72 -0.17
CA ARG A 139 9.21 7.43 -0.71
C ARG A 139 8.14 8.31 -0.05
N THR A 140 8.19 8.48 1.26
CA THR A 140 7.25 9.33 2.01
C THR A 140 7.39 10.81 1.63
N GLU A 141 8.62 11.31 1.46
CA GLU A 141 8.91 12.68 1.04
C GLU A 141 8.32 13.00 -0.32
N ARG A 142 8.34 12.06 -1.27
CA ARG A 142 7.69 12.25 -2.58
C ARG A 142 6.19 12.46 -2.45
N TYR A 143 5.52 11.73 -1.55
CA TYR A 143 4.10 11.95 -1.26
C TYR A 143 3.87 13.29 -0.58
N VAL A 144 4.65 13.62 0.46
CA VAL A 144 4.54 14.89 1.19
C VAL A 144 4.74 16.08 0.25
N ALA A 145 5.74 16.03 -0.65
CA ALA A 145 5.97 17.04 -1.66
C ALA A 145 4.80 17.20 -2.65
N SER A 146 3.96 16.17 -2.81
CA SER A 146 2.73 16.19 -3.59
C SER A 146 1.48 16.46 -2.75
N ASN A 147 1.61 16.88 -1.49
CA ASN A 147 0.51 17.08 -0.54
C ASN A 147 -0.35 15.81 -0.32
N ILE A 148 0.29 14.65 -0.40
CA ILE A 148 -0.30 13.33 -0.17
C ILE A 148 0.23 12.81 1.16
N ARG A 149 -0.66 12.33 2.03
CA ARG A 149 -0.24 11.61 3.25
C ARG A 149 0.17 10.20 2.91
N CYS A 150 1.02 9.59 3.72
CA CYS A 150 1.43 8.20 3.53
C CYS A 150 1.14 7.38 4.79
N CYS A 151 0.61 6.18 4.59
CA CYS A 151 0.49 5.15 5.62
C CYS A 151 1.10 3.86 5.09
N TRP A 152 1.99 3.27 5.88
CA TRP A 152 2.65 2.03 5.54
C TRP A 152 2.03 0.85 6.28
N ILE A 153 1.87 -0.29 5.62
CA ILE A 153 1.32 -1.51 6.19
C ILE A 153 2.36 -2.63 6.12
N PHE A 154 2.68 -3.21 7.27
CA PHE A 154 3.73 -4.22 7.41
C PHE A 154 3.22 -5.54 7.99
N PRO A 155 3.84 -6.67 7.63
CA PRO A 155 3.54 -7.93 8.28
C PRO A 155 4.30 -8.03 9.62
N LYS A 156 3.68 -8.67 10.61
CA LYS A 156 4.31 -9.19 11.81
C LYS A 156 4.16 -10.70 11.84
N ARG A 157 5.21 -11.40 12.26
CA ARG A 157 5.11 -12.84 12.52
C ARG A 157 4.10 -13.07 13.65
N LYS A 158 3.16 -13.99 13.46
CA LYS A 158 2.19 -14.38 14.49
C LYS A 158 2.91 -14.74 15.81
N GLY A 159 2.42 -14.19 16.92
CA GLY A 159 3.03 -14.36 18.26
C GLY A 159 4.28 -13.51 18.52
N SER A 160 4.74 -12.70 17.56
CA SER A 160 5.88 -11.80 17.77
C SER A 160 5.46 -10.55 18.54
N THR A 161 6.13 -10.32 19.67
CA THR A 161 6.08 -9.04 20.40
C THR A 161 7.12 -8.04 19.88
N LYS A 162 8.01 -8.46 18.97
CA LYS A 162 9.05 -7.58 18.41
C LYS A 162 8.42 -6.45 17.60
N LEU A 163 9.07 -5.29 17.69
CA LEU A 163 8.89 -4.17 16.79
C LEU A 163 9.19 -4.60 15.35
N THR A 164 8.49 -4.04 14.38
CA THR A 164 8.80 -4.12 12.95
C THR A 164 10.15 -3.48 12.65
N SER A 165 10.72 -3.74 11.47
CA SER A 165 11.98 -3.12 11.04
C SER A 165 11.89 -1.60 11.02
N LEU A 166 10.76 -1.03 10.58
CA LEU A 166 10.53 0.42 10.60
C LEU A 166 10.51 0.96 12.03
N GLU A 167 9.73 0.35 12.92
CA GLU A 167 9.65 0.78 14.32
C GLU A 167 11.01 0.68 15.03
N GLN A 168 11.80 -0.36 14.76
CA GLN A 168 13.14 -0.50 15.32
C GLN A 168 14.07 0.61 14.81
N ALA A 169 13.99 0.93 13.52
CA ALA A 169 14.80 1.98 12.92
C ALA A 169 14.43 3.37 13.48
N ILE A 170 13.13 3.68 13.57
CA ILE A 170 12.64 4.92 14.20
C ILE A 170 13.08 4.98 15.66
N ARG A 171 12.91 3.88 16.42
CA ARG A 171 13.35 3.83 17.83
C ARG A 171 14.85 4.13 17.98
N HIS A 172 15.67 3.58 17.09
CA HIS A 172 17.13 3.73 17.11
C HIS A 172 17.54 5.18 16.86
N GLU A 173 16.93 5.85 15.88
CA GLU A 173 17.21 7.26 15.64
C GLU A 173 16.74 8.17 16.77
N ASN A 174 15.63 7.79 17.40
CA ASN A 174 15.04 8.55 18.50
C ASN A 174 15.68 8.21 19.84
N LYS A 175 16.83 7.52 19.84
CA LYS A 175 17.44 6.97 21.05
C LYS A 175 17.61 8.02 22.14
N GLN A 176 18.14 9.19 21.79
CA GLN A 176 18.34 10.27 22.76
C GLN A 176 17.02 10.71 23.42
N PHE A 177 16.00 11.01 22.62
CA PHE A 177 14.67 11.37 23.12
C PHE A 177 14.05 10.25 23.98
N ASN A 178 14.15 9.00 23.52
CA ASN A 178 13.61 7.83 24.21
C ASN A 178 14.32 7.53 25.53
N ASP A 179 15.61 7.88 25.65
CA ASP A 179 16.39 7.72 26.89
C ASP A 179 16.03 8.83 27.90
N GLU A 180 15.59 10.01 27.44
CA GLU A 180 15.25 11.19 28.26
C GLU A 180 13.74 11.34 28.55
N SER A 181 12.88 10.54 27.91
CA SER A 181 11.42 10.65 27.98
C SER A 181 10.77 9.43 28.66
N THR A 182 9.62 9.64 29.29
CA THR A 182 8.76 8.55 29.77
C THR A 182 7.97 7.87 28.65
N LEU A 183 7.96 8.47 27.45
CA LEU A 183 7.34 7.95 26.24
C LEU A 183 8.41 7.41 25.30
N ILE A 184 8.18 6.21 24.78
CA ILE A 184 9.01 5.64 23.72
C ILE A 184 8.34 5.91 22.39
N GLN A 185 9.02 6.64 21.52
CA GLN A 185 8.56 7.02 20.20
C GLN A 185 9.11 6.09 19.12
N ILE A 186 8.19 5.41 18.45
CA ILE A 186 8.44 4.42 17.39
C ILE A 186 7.65 4.69 16.11
N ALA A 187 7.03 5.88 16.02
CA ALA A 187 6.22 6.33 14.90
C ALA A 187 6.47 7.83 14.64
N ASP A 188 6.17 8.26 13.42
CA ASP A 188 6.34 9.64 12.95
C ASP A 188 5.06 10.11 12.22
N GLU A 189 4.78 11.41 12.22
CA GLU A 189 3.52 11.95 11.68
C GLU A 189 3.39 11.77 10.16
N HIS A 190 4.53 11.74 9.45
CA HIS A 190 4.64 11.52 8.02
C HIS A 190 4.78 10.02 7.69
N LEU A 191 5.32 9.23 8.62
CA LEU A 191 5.44 7.76 8.55
C LEU A 191 4.41 7.07 9.47
N GLN A 192 3.13 7.21 9.15
CA GLN A 192 2.09 6.43 9.82
C GLN A 192 2.24 4.96 9.47
N ALA A 193 2.10 4.08 10.47
CA ALA A 193 2.26 2.65 10.27
C ALA A 193 1.06 1.86 10.81
N LEU A 194 0.69 0.83 10.06
CA LEU A 194 -0.18 -0.27 10.44
C LEU A 194 0.63 -1.57 10.36
N SER A 195 0.28 -2.55 11.17
CA SER A 195 0.74 -3.91 10.93
C SER A 195 -0.36 -4.93 11.13
N PHE A 196 -0.14 -6.13 10.63
CA PHE A 196 -1.05 -7.27 10.79
C PHE A 196 -0.24 -8.54 11.00
N PHE A 197 -0.84 -9.54 11.64
CA PHE A 197 -0.18 -10.82 11.85
C PHE A 197 -0.34 -11.74 10.65
N MET A 198 0.75 -12.40 10.29
CA MET A 198 0.81 -13.35 9.18
C MET A 198 1.70 -14.53 9.54
N ASP A 199 1.38 -15.71 9.02
CA ASP A 199 2.16 -16.92 9.28
C ASP A 199 3.44 -16.95 8.44
N SER A 200 3.36 -16.57 7.16
CA SER A 200 4.52 -16.41 6.27
C SER A 200 4.21 -15.41 5.14
N LYS A 201 5.24 -14.89 4.46
CA LYS A 201 5.08 -13.95 3.31
C LYS A 201 4.25 -14.49 2.13
N ASP A 202 4.07 -15.81 2.09
CA ASP A 202 3.37 -16.54 1.03
C ASP A 202 1.96 -16.98 1.44
N THR A 203 1.57 -16.70 2.70
CA THR A 203 0.21 -16.91 3.19
C THR A 203 -0.43 -15.56 3.48
N TYR A 204 -1.73 -15.44 3.20
CA TYR A 204 -2.53 -14.29 3.63
C TYR A 204 -3.81 -14.85 4.26
N PRO A 205 -4.31 -14.27 5.37
CA PRO A 205 -5.53 -14.72 6.01
C PRO A 205 -6.72 -14.76 5.04
N GLU A 206 -7.61 -15.75 5.16
CA GLU A 206 -8.82 -15.82 4.33
C GLU A 206 -9.82 -14.71 4.69
N GLU A 207 -9.93 -14.43 6.00
CA GLU A 207 -10.70 -13.33 6.56
C GLU A 207 -9.83 -12.09 6.76
N LEU A 208 -10.45 -10.91 6.81
CA LEU A 208 -9.72 -9.66 7.05
C LEU A 208 -9.01 -9.71 8.41
N PRO A 209 -7.69 -9.47 8.48
CA PRO A 209 -6.99 -9.49 9.75
C PRO A 209 -7.29 -8.23 10.56
N MET A 210 -7.14 -8.35 11.89
CA MET A 210 -7.00 -7.17 12.74
C MET A 210 -5.74 -6.39 12.35
N LEU A 211 -5.88 -5.06 12.27
CA LEU A 211 -4.76 -4.16 12.05
C LEU A 211 -4.34 -3.56 13.39
N HIS A 212 -3.05 -3.68 13.68
CA HIS A 212 -2.40 -3.05 14.80
C HIS A 212 -2.00 -1.62 14.38
N LEU A 213 -2.65 -0.64 15.00
CA LEU A 213 -2.30 0.77 14.82
C LEU A 213 -1.05 1.10 15.63
N HIS A 214 -0.04 1.64 14.96
CA HIS A 214 1.20 2.06 15.60
C HIS A 214 1.14 3.51 16.05
N GLY A 215 1.70 3.75 17.23
CA GLY A 215 1.73 5.02 17.91
C GLY A 215 2.85 5.13 18.93
N ALA A 216 2.73 6.08 19.85
CA ALA A 216 3.53 6.08 21.06
C ALA A 216 3.29 4.78 21.85
N ILE A 217 4.34 4.21 22.47
CA ILE A 217 4.21 3.00 23.28
C ILE A 217 3.13 3.20 24.35
N GLY A 218 2.15 2.28 24.40
CA GLY A 218 0.98 2.34 25.29
C GLY A 218 -0.31 2.85 24.61
N GLN A 219 -0.22 3.48 23.43
CA GLN A 219 -1.38 3.91 22.64
C GLN A 219 -1.63 3.04 21.40
N ASN A 220 -0.80 2.02 21.22
CA ASN A 220 -0.99 0.98 20.22
C ASN A 220 -2.31 0.23 20.49
N SER A 221 -3.07 -0.05 19.44
CA SER A 221 -4.31 -0.80 19.58
C SER A 221 -4.61 -1.65 18.36
N ASN A 222 -5.15 -2.84 18.61
CA ASN A 222 -5.74 -3.66 17.57
C ASN A 222 -7.11 -3.08 17.21
N LYS A 223 -7.36 -2.94 15.91
CA LYS A 223 -8.62 -2.46 15.36
C LYS A 223 -9.06 -3.39 14.24
N GLU A 224 -10.37 -3.53 14.11
CA GLU A 224 -10.98 -4.12 12.92
C GLU A 224 -10.46 -3.41 11.68
N PHE A 225 -10.28 -4.17 10.59
CA PHE A 225 -9.61 -3.69 9.38
C PHE A 225 -10.19 -2.36 8.88
N ASP A 226 -11.51 -2.31 8.68
CA ASP A 226 -12.21 -1.11 8.19
C ASP A 226 -12.09 0.07 9.19
N VAL A 227 -12.08 -0.20 10.51
CA VAL A 227 -11.93 0.83 11.53
C VAL A 227 -10.52 1.42 11.51
N ALA A 228 -9.49 0.59 11.33
CA ALA A 228 -8.12 1.06 11.19
C ALA A 228 -7.93 1.95 9.95
N ILE A 229 -8.42 1.50 8.79
CA ILE A 229 -8.38 2.28 7.55
C ILE A 229 -9.12 3.62 7.72
N LEU A 230 -10.32 3.61 8.32
CA LEU A 230 -11.08 4.83 8.61
C LEU A 230 -10.33 5.81 9.52
N ASN A 231 -9.66 5.30 10.55
CA ASN A 231 -8.91 6.13 11.49
C ASN A 231 -7.73 6.85 10.81
N ILE A 232 -7.03 6.13 9.94
CA ILE A 232 -5.94 6.69 9.12
C ILE A 232 -6.49 7.75 8.15
N ILE A 233 -7.58 7.45 7.43
CA ILE A 233 -8.21 8.41 6.50
C ILE A 233 -8.62 9.68 7.24
N LYS A 234 -9.31 9.55 8.38
CA LYS A 234 -9.82 10.69 9.19
C LYS A 234 -8.78 11.40 10.06
N LYS A 235 -7.49 11.04 9.96
CA LYS A 235 -6.41 11.61 10.79
C LYS A 235 -6.67 11.49 12.30
N LYS A 236 -7.41 10.47 12.74
CA LYS A 236 -7.67 10.21 14.17
C LYS A 236 -6.42 9.71 14.92
N THR A 237 -5.35 9.46 14.18
CA THR A 237 -4.10 8.84 14.63
C THR A 237 -2.96 9.84 14.56
N ARG A 238 -3.24 11.11 14.93
CA ARG A 238 -2.24 12.17 14.92
C ARG A 238 -1.40 12.07 16.19
N TRP A 239 -0.10 11.92 16.02
CA TRP A 239 0.88 11.92 17.09
C TRP A 239 1.54 13.29 17.16
N GLU A 240 1.82 13.76 18.38
CA GLU A 240 2.59 15.00 18.56
C GLU A 240 4.03 14.79 18.08
N ARG A 241 4.58 15.81 17.45
CA ARG A 241 5.93 15.80 16.89
C ARG A 241 6.97 15.55 17.99
N PRO A 242 7.99 14.71 17.77
CA PRO A 242 9.19 14.78 18.57
C PRO A 242 9.85 16.15 18.42
N TYR A 243 10.50 16.63 19.48
CA TYR A 243 11.28 17.87 19.46
C TYR A 243 12.53 17.81 18.57
N TRP A 244 13.03 16.62 18.25
CA TRP A 244 14.08 16.45 17.24
C TRP A 244 13.41 16.45 15.86
N TYR A 245 13.36 17.62 15.25
CA TYR A 245 12.89 17.80 13.90
C TYR A 245 14.03 17.45 12.93
N TRP A 246 13.68 16.69 11.90
CA TRP A 246 14.34 16.59 10.59
C TRP A 246 15.14 17.86 10.32
N SER A 247 16.46 17.77 10.19
CA SER A 247 17.27 18.92 9.78
C SER A 247 16.75 19.42 8.44
N GLU A 248 16.00 20.52 8.48
CA GLU A 248 15.65 21.45 7.40
C GLU A 248 15.04 20.83 6.14
N ILE A 249 13.72 21.01 5.97
CA ILE A 249 13.05 20.97 4.66
C ILE A 249 13.25 22.32 3.98
#